data_AF-A0A955LQ01-F1
#
_entry.id   AF-A0A955LQ01-F1
#
_cell.length_a   1.000
_cell.length_b   1.000
_cell.length_c   1.000
_cell.angle_alpha   90.00
_cell.angle_beta   90.00
_cell.angle_gamma   90.00
#
_symmetry.space_group_name_H-M   'P 1'
#
loop_
_entity.id
_entity.type
_entity.pdbx_description
1 polymer ?
#
loop_
_entity_poly.entity_id
_entity_poly.type
_entity_poly.pdbx_seq_one_letter_code
_entity_poly.pdbx_strand_id
1 'polypeptide(L)'
;MGTYANITPEQLRAFSGEHLYYEIDMLYGVVERLSEQHAPQDSYLINSLLEAYVIHTQVILDFFYQPQMKADDAKAIHFIRDVRRWKQAMPPYDRYFRKFNRRRSREVVHLSYHRMDIQPEDKPWYLVRTTEHVKLVVNAFLEHADPDKLHPRMYDLKRNVEEKYRQPEDD
;
A
#
# COMPACT_ATOMS: atom_id res chain seq x y z
N MET A 1 27.38 10.66 10.58
CA MET A 1 27.37 9.83 9.35
C MET A 1 26.62 8.55 9.69
N GLY A 2 25.43 8.36 9.11
CA GLY A 2 24.38 7.50 9.65
C GLY A 2 24.63 5.99 9.53
N THR A 3 24.25 5.28 10.59
CA THR A 3 24.46 3.85 10.93
C THR A 3 23.64 2.83 10.13
N TYR A 4 23.15 3.16 8.93
CA TYR A 4 22.24 2.29 8.16
C TYR A 4 22.91 1.55 6.99
N ALA A 5 24.23 1.63 6.87
CA ALA A 5 24.98 0.96 5.80
C ALA A 5 24.96 -0.59 5.88
N ASN A 6 24.55 -1.18 7.02
CA ASN A 6 24.53 -2.62 7.25
C ASN A 6 23.28 -3.07 8.03
N ILE A 7 22.10 -2.96 7.41
CA ILE A 7 20.89 -3.59 7.99
C ILE A 7 21.02 -5.12 7.85
N THR A 8 20.90 -5.86 8.95
CA THR A 8 21.01 -7.33 8.95
C THR A 8 19.71 -8.00 8.47
N PRO A 9 19.75 -9.26 8.00
CA PRO A 9 18.54 -10.02 7.70
C PRO A 9 17.53 -10.07 8.86
N GLU A 10 18.00 -10.16 10.10
CA GLU A 10 17.16 -10.18 11.30
C GLU A 10 16.46 -8.84 11.52
N GLN A 11 17.14 -7.73 11.29
CA GLN A 11 16.54 -6.39 11.38
C GLN A 11 15.50 -6.17 10.29
N LEU A 12 15.77 -6.60 9.05
CA LEU A 12 14.79 -6.59 7.97
C LEU A 12 13.57 -7.46 8.33
N ARG A 13 13.80 -8.64 8.88
CA ARG A 13 12.74 -9.55 9.32
C ARG A 13 11.88 -8.88 10.39
N ALA A 14 12.48 -8.31 11.43
CA ALA A 14 11.73 -7.58 12.47
C ALA A 14 10.93 -6.40 11.88
N PHE A 15 11.57 -5.56 11.06
CA PHE A 15 10.93 -4.42 10.41
C PHE A 15 9.72 -4.83 9.58
N SER A 16 9.84 -5.90 8.79
CA SER A 16 8.73 -6.35 7.94
C SER A 16 7.55 -6.88 8.75
N GLY A 17 7.79 -7.60 9.85
CA GLY A 17 6.73 -8.19 10.67
C GLY A 17 5.94 -7.18 11.50
N GLU A 18 6.55 -6.05 11.84
CA GLU A 18 5.93 -5.00 12.65
C GLU A 18 5.47 -3.83 11.79
N HIS A 19 6.39 -3.16 11.09
CA HIS A 19 6.11 -1.88 10.43
C HIS A 19 5.52 -2.06 9.04
N LEU A 20 6.17 -2.86 8.17
CA LEU A 20 5.64 -3.06 6.80
C LEU A 20 4.29 -3.76 6.83
N TYR A 21 4.14 -4.77 7.69
CA TYR A 21 2.86 -5.44 7.91
C TYR A 21 1.79 -4.44 8.36
N TYR A 22 2.09 -3.62 9.38
CA TYR A 22 1.14 -2.63 9.90
C TYR A 22 0.63 -1.68 8.82
N GLU A 23 1.52 -1.13 7.99
CA GLU A 23 1.11 -0.19 6.92
C GLU A 23 0.14 -0.85 5.93
N ILE A 24 0.41 -2.09 5.51
CA ILE A 24 -0.43 -2.82 4.55
C ILE A 24 -1.75 -3.25 5.19
N ASP A 25 -1.71 -3.75 6.43
CA ASP A 25 -2.89 -4.17 7.18
C ASP A 25 -3.83 -2.98 7.44
N MET A 26 -3.28 -1.83 7.84
CA MET A 26 -4.03 -0.59 8.01
C MET A 26 -4.70 -0.14 6.71
N LEU A 27 -3.99 -0.19 5.57
CA LEU A 27 -4.60 0.11 4.27
C LEU A 27 -5.82 -0.79 4.01
N TYR A 28 -5.68 -2.10 4.22
CA TYR A 28 -6.78 -3.04 3.97
C TYR A 28 -7.96 -2.81 4.91
N GLY A 29 -7.70 -2.59 6.20
CA GLY A 29 -8.73 -2.29 7.20
C GLY A 29 -9.47 -0.99 6.89
N VAL A 30 -8.77 0.08 6.49
CA VAL A 30 -9.41 1.35 6.12
C VAL A 30 -10.32 1.19 4.90
N VAL A 31 -9.88 0.45 3.88
CA VAL A 31 -10.70 0.19 2.67
C VAL A 31 -11.95 -0.61 3.02
N GLU A 32 -11.83 -1.59 3.90
CA GLU A 32 -12.98 -2.35 4.39
C GLU A 32 -13.99 -1.44 5.09
N ARG A 33 -13.53 -0.54 5.98
CA ARG A 33 -14.41 0.42 6.67
C ARG A 33 -15.02 1.45 5.74
N LEU A 34 -14.34 1.84 4.66
CA LEU A 34 -14.89 2.78 3.68
C LEU A 34 -15.80 2.12 2.63
N SER A 35 -15.83 0.79 2.54
CA SER A 35 -16.68 0.08 1.58
C SER A 35 -18.16 0.16 1.97
N GLU A 36 -19.04 0.33 0.97
CA GLU A 36 -20.41 0.87 1.11
C GLU A 36 -21.33 0.14 2.11
N GLN A 37 -21.10 -1.14 2.42
CA GLN A 37 -21.87 -1.86 3.44
C GLN A 37 -21.47 -1.54 4.89
N HIS A 38 -20.26 -0.97 5.08
CA HIS A 38 -19.69 -0.65 6.40
C HIS A 38 -19.28 0.83 6.52
N ALA A 39 -19.63 1.65 5.52
CA ALA A 39 -19.23 3.05 5.47
C ALA A 39 -19.85 3.83 6.66
N PRO A 40 -19.02 4.53 7.46
CA PRO A 40 -19.53 5.38 8.51
C PRO A 40 -20.42 6.47 7.93
N GLN A 41 -21.44 6.89 8.69
CA GLN A 41 -22.31 8.00 8.31
C GLN A 41 -21.76 9.36 8.78
N ASP A 42 -20.76 9.34 9.67
CA ASP A 42 -20.11 10.55 10.17
C ASP A 42 -19.06 11.05 9.17
N SER A 43 -19.32 12.24 8.60
CA SER A 43 -18.42 12.90 7.66
C SER A 43 -17.00 13.12 8.18
N TYR A 44 -16.80 13.37 9.49
CA TYR A 44 -15.46 13.54 10.06
C TYR A 44 -14.69 12.22 10.10
N LEU A 45 -15.40 11.13 10.41
CA LEU A 45 -14.82 9.79 10.39
C LEU A 45 -14.50 9.35 8.96
N ILE A 46 -15.39 9.60 7.99
CA ILE A 46 -15.13 9.32 6.57
C ILE A 46 -13.87 10.07 6.10
N ASN A 47 -13.77 11.36 6.41
CA ASN A 47 -12.61 12.16 6.00
C ASN A 47 -11.32 11.66 6.66
N SER A 48 -11.35 11.36 7.97
CA SER A 48 -10.20 10.78 8.69
C SER A 48 -9.75 9.44 8.07
N LEU A 49 -10.70 8.59 7.69
CA LEU A 49 -10.40 7.32 7.03
C LEU A 49 -9.84 7.53 5.61
N LEU A 50 -10.36 8.49 4.84
CA LEU A 50 -9.80 8.84 3.53
C LEU A 50 -8.36 9.38 3.64
N GLU A 51 -8.08 10.19 4.65
CA GLU A 51 -6.72 10.67 4.91
C GLU A 51 -5.78 9.51 5.28
N ALA A 52 -6.20 8.63 6.18
CA ALA A 52 -5.45 7.43 6.54
C ALA A 52 -5.20 6.53 5.30
N TYR A 53 -6.23 6.30 4.48
CA TYR A 53 -6.12 5.55 3.22
C TYR A 53 -5.00 6.10 2.33
N VAL A 54 -4.99 7.43 2.14
CA VAL A 54 -4.03 8.11 1.28
C VAL A 54 -2.61 8.03 1.84
N ILE A 55 -2.45 8.18 3.15
CA ILE A 55 -1.16 8.08 3.83
C ILE A 55 -0.58 6.67 3.69
N HIS A 56 -1.32 5.64 4.10
CA HIS A 56 -0.85 4.25 4.03
C HIS A 56 -0.56 3.82 2.59
N THR A 57 -1.45 4.15 1.64
CA THR A 57 -1.20 3.88 0.22
C THR A 57 0.10 4.52 -0.25
N GLN A 58 0.36 5.77 0.14
CA GLN A 58 1.57 6.47 -0.27
C GLN A 58 2.84 5.85 0.31
N VAL A 59 2.86 5.57 1.63
CA VAL A 59 4.02 4.94 2.31
C VAL A 59 4.36 3.62 1.64
N ILE A 60 3.35 2.81 1.34
CA ILE A 60 3.51 1.52 0.65
C ILE A 60 4.07 1.73 -0.77
N LEU A 61 3.52 2.66 -1.54
CA LEU A 61 4.00 2.95 -2.89
C LEU A 61 5.45 3.47 -2.88
N ASP A 62 5.82 4.27 -1.90
CA ASP A 62 7.19 4.79 -1.77
C ASP A 62 8.18 3.67 -1.46
N PHE A 63 7.84 2.79 -0.52
CA PHE A 63 8.63 1.59 -0.22
C PHE A 63 8.90 0.71 -1.45
N PHE A 64 7.91 0.56 -2.33
CA PHE A 64 8.00 -0.31 -3.51
C PHE A 64 8.62 0.35 -4.75
N TYR A 65 8.35 1.63 -4.99
CA TYR A 65 8.64 2.27 -6.28
C TYR A 65 9.64 3.42 -6.23
N GLN A 66 9.90 4.04 -5.07
CA GLN A 66 10.81 5.19 -5.04
C GLN A 66 12.29 4.76 -4.95
N PRO A 67 13.13 5.13 -5.94
CA PRO A 67 14.56 4.83 -5.88
C PRO A 67 15.32 5.79 -4.93
N GLN A 68 14.83 7.02 -4.79
CA GLN A 68 15.46 8.12 -4.04
C GLN A 68 14.82 8.26 -2.66
N MET A 69 15.24 7.43 -1.71
CA MET A 69 14.93 7.58 -0.29
C MET A 69 16.23 7.73 0.49
N LYS A 70 16.16 8.33 1.68
CA LYS A 70 17.33 8.60 2.53
C LYS A 70 18.04 7.30 2.89
N ALA A 71 19.28 7.41 3.37
CA ALA A 71 20.10 6.25 3.70
C ALA A 71 19.50 5.36 4.81
N ASP A 72 18.63 5.93 5.64
CA ASP A 72 17.92 5.31 6.75
C ASP A 72 16.54 4.74 6.37
N ASP A 73 16.09 4.92 5.14
CA ASP A 73 14.78 4.46 4.70
C ASP A 73 14.82 2.99 4.24
N ALA A 74 13.85 2.20 4.70
CA ALA A 74 13.65 0.84 4.22
C ALA A 74 13.09 0.83 2.79
N LYS A 75 13.59 -0.09 1.95
CA LYS A 75 13.18 -0.26 0.55
C LYS A 75 12.87 -1.71 0.26
N ALA A 76 11.93 -1.96 -0.64
CA ALA A 76 11.60 -3.33 -1.06
C ALA A 76 12.84 -4.11 -1.53
N ILE A 77 13.76 -3.46 -2.26
CA ILE A 77 15.00 -4.09 -2.75
C ILE A 77 15.88 -4.70 -1.64
N HIS A 78 15.79 -4.24 -0.39
CA HIS A 78 16.55 -4.81 0.71
C HIS A 78 16.12 -6.25 1.02
N PHE A 79 14.88 -6.61 0.69
CA PHE A 79 14.28 -7.91 0.93
C PHE A 79 14.37 -8.86 -0.27
N ILE A 80 14.66 -8.37 -1.47
CA ILE A 80 14.55 -9.17 -2.70
C ILE A 80 15.82 -9.98 -2.97
N ARG A 81 15.64 -11.26 -3.36
CA ARG A 81 16.76 -12.14 -3.78
C ARG A 81 17.28 -11.79 -5.18
N ASP A 82 16.36 -11.72 -6.15
CA ASP A 82 16.65 -11.39 -7.54
C ASP A 82 15.93 -10.10 -7.94
N VAL A 83 16.64 -8.98 -7.85
CA VAL A 83 16.11 -7.64 -8.14
C VAL A 83 15.68 -7.52 -9.60
N ARG A 84 16.35 -8.20 -10.53
CA ARG A 84 16.02 -8.12 -11.96
C ARG A 84 14.70 -8.81 -12.23
N ARG A 85 14.54 -10.04 -11.74
CA ARG A 85 13.29 -10.81 -11.89
C ARG A 85 12.13 -10.11 -11.20
N TRP A 86 12.34 -9.59 -9.98
CA TRP A 86 11.31 -8.83 -9.27
C TRP A 86 10.85 -7.59 -10.05
N LYS A 87 11.79 -6.78 -10.59
CA LYS A 87 11.44 -5.62 -11.41
C LYS A 87 10.62 -5.97 -12.66
N GLN A 88 10.80 -7.17 -13.23
CA GLN A 88 10.00 -7.64 -14.36
C GLN A 88 8.59 -8.08 -13.94
N ALA A 89 8.43 -8.60 -12.72
CA ALA A 89 7.13 -8.98 -12.16
C ALA A 89 6.33 -7.77 -11.65
N MET A 90 7.00 -6.67 -11.32
CA MET A 90 6.37 -5.47 -10.75
C MET A 90 5.42 -4.77 -11.74
N PRO A 91 4.17 -4.48 -11.35
CA PRO A 91 3.26 -3.68 -12.15
C PRO A 91 3.84 -2.28 -12.45
N PRO A 92 3.71 -1.73 -13.68
CA PRO A 92 4.21 -0.39 -14.00
C PRO A 92 3.46 0.72 -13.25
N TYR A 93 4.20 1.53 -12.48
CA TYR A 93 3.65 2.59 -11.60
C TYR A 93 2.69 3.53 -12.34
N ASP A 94 3.11 4.09 -13.48
CA ASP A 94 2.35 5.12 -14.20
C ASP A 94 1.01 4.62 -14.74
N ARG A 95 0.91 3.32 -15.00
CA ARG A 95 -0.33 2.69 -15.46
C ARG A 95 -1.36 2.64 -14.34
N TYR A 96 -0.93 2.36 -13.12
CA TYR A 96 -1.83 1.99 -12.01
C TYR A 96 -2.03 3.10 -10.98
N PHE A 97 -1.01 3.91 -10.71
CA PHE A 97 -1.00 4.84 -9.56
C PHE A 97 -0.89 6.32 -9.94
N ARG A 98 -0.67 6.65 -11.21
CA ARG A 98 -0.59 8.05 -11.67
C ARG A 98 -1.83 8.88 -11.31
N LYS A 99 -3.02 8.30 -11.42
CA LYS A 99 -4.28 8.98 -11.04
C LYS A 99 -4.37 9.21 -9.53
N PHE A 100 -4.02 8.20 -8.73
CA PHE A 100 -3.96 8.30 -7.27
C PHE A 100 -2.99 9.42 -6.85
N ASN A 101 -1.76 9.40 -7.37
CA ASN A 101 -0.73 10.37 -7.01
C ASN A 101 -1.15 11.81 -7.33
N ARG A 102 -1.69 12.05 -8.53
CA ARG A 102 -2.20 13.37 -8.92
C ARG A 102 -3.30 13.86 -7.98
N ARG A 103 -4.18 12.96 -7.56
CA ARG A 103 -5.33 13.29 -6.70
C ARG A 103 -4.88 13.61 -5.27
N ARG A 104 -4.07 12.72 -4.67
CA ARG A 104 -3.41 12.94 -3.36
C ARG A 104 -2.78 14.32 -3.27
N SER A 105 -1.95 14.69 -4.25
CA SER A 105 -1.26 15.98 -4.23
C SER A 105 -2.22 17.16 -4.20
N ARG A 106 -3.36 17.10 -4.90
CA ARG A 106 -4.31 18.21 -5.01
C ARG A 106 -5.32 18.29 -3.86
N GLU A 107 -5.71 17.14 -3.33
CA GLU A 107 -6.83 17.02 -2.39
C GLU A 107 -6.40 16.79 -0.94
N VAL A 108 -5.23 16.20 -0.70
CA VAL A 108 -4.76 15.86 0.66
C VAL A 108 -3.52 16.66 1.04
N VAL A 109 -2.47 16.61 0.21
CA VAL A 109 -1.16 17.18 0.57
C VAL A 109 -1.11 18.71 0.39
N HIS A 110 -1.77 19.24 -0.66
CA HIS A 110 -1.81 20.68 -0.90
C HIS A 110 -3.22 21.23 -0.73
N LEU A 111 -3.33 22.39 -0.09
CA LEU A 111 -4.54 23.20 -0.08
C LEU A 111 -4.69 23.90 -1.45
N SER A 112 -5.00 23.12 -2.49
CA SER A 112 -5.05 23.63 -3.86
C SER A 112 -6.39 24.28 -4.20
N TYR A 113 -6.36 25.32 -5.03
CA TYR A 113 -7.57 25.97 -5.56
C TYR A 113 -8.47 25.02 -6.37
N HIS A 114 -7.89 23.93 -6.90
CA HIS A 114 -8.61 22.88 -7.62
C HIS A 114 -9.72 22.23 -6.79
N ARG A 115 -9.68 22.34 -5.45
CA ARG A 115 -10.77 21.86 -4.58
C ARG A 115 -12.11 22.55 -4.86
N MET A 116 -12.09 23.76 -5.43
CA MET A 116 -13.31 24.48 -5.83
C MET A 116 -13.94 23.94 -7.12
N ASP A 117 -13.17 23.21 -7.94
CA ASP A 117 -13.60 22.72 -9.25
C ASP A 117 -14.07 21.25 -9.23
N ILE A 118 -14.00 20.56 -8.07
CA ILE A 118 -14.38 19.15 -7.94
C ILE A 118 -15.90 19.03 -7.86
N GLN A 119 -16.51 18.44 -8.90
CA GLN A 119 -17.93 18.13 -8.90
C GLN A 119 -18.25 16.94 -7.97
N PRO A 120 -19.46 16.85 -7.39
CA PRO A 120 -19.88 15.73 -6.54
C PRO A 120 -19.63 14.34 -7.16
N GLU A 121 -19.79 14.21 -8.48
CA GLU A 121 -19.60 12.96 -9.22
C GLU A 121 -18.12 12.52 -9.31
N ASP A 122 -17.19 13.47 -9.18
CA ASP A 122 -15.73 13.22 -9.19
C ASP A 122 -15.16 12.96 -7.78
N LYS A 123 -15.95 13.20 -6.72
CA LYS A 123 -15.56 12.99 -5.33
C LYS A 123 -15.27 11.53 -4.95
N PRO A 124 -15.89 10.48 -5.53
CA PRO A 124 -15.58 9.11 -5.15
C PRO A 124 -14.11 8.78 -5.41
N TRP A 125 -13.39 8.39 -4.37
CA TRP A 125 -12.05 7.81 -4.53
C TRP A 125 -12.21 6.40 -5.12
N TYR A 126 -11.35 6.04 -6.09
CA TYR A 126 -11.31 4.67 -6.64
C TYR A 126 -10.60 3.72 -5.65
N LEU A 127 -11.11 3.65 -4.41
CA LEU A 127 -10.49 2.98 -3.27
C LEU A 127 -10.24 1.51 -3.56
N VAL A 128 -11.29 0.78 -3.95
CA VAL A 128 -11.22 -0.65 -4.26
C VAL A 128 -10.20 -0.92 -5.36
N ARG A 129 -10.33 -0.24 -6.51
CA ARG A 129 -9.45 -0.47 -7.66
C ARG A 129 -7.98 -0.17 -7.36
N THR A 130 -7.70 0.93 -6.67
CA THR A 130 -6.31 1.30 -6.32
C THR A 130 -5.72 0.30 -5.34
N THR A 131 -6.52 -0.17 -4.38
CA THR A 131 -6.12 -1.19 -3.40
C THR A 131 -5.86 -2.54 -4.08
N GLU A 132 -6.67 -2.94 -5.06
CA GLU A 132 -6.40 -4.15 -5.85
C GLU A 132 -5.05 -4.06 -6.60
N HIS A 133 -4.70 -2.89 -7.15
CA HIS A 133 -3.38 -2.73 -7.73
C HIS A 133 -2.26 -2.79 -6.68
N VAL A 134 -2.46 -2.23 -5.48
CA VAL A 134 -1.49 -2.37 -4.38
C VAL A 134 -1.33 -3.84 -3.98
N LYS A 135 -2.41 -4.62 -3.91
CA LYS A 135 -2.36 -6.07 -3.65
C LYS A 135 -1.51 -6.82 -4.66
N LEU A 136 -1.61 -6.49 -5.96
CA LEU A 136 -0.76 -7.07 -6.99
C LEU A 136 0.73 -6.81 -6.72
N VAL A 137 1.06 -5.59 -6.28
CA VAL A 137 2.43 -5.21 -5.90
C VAL A 137 2.91 -5.99 -4.69
N VAL A 138 2.09 -6.09 -3.64
CA VAL A 138 2.39 -6.85 -2.42
C VAL A 138 2.60 -8.33 -2.75
N ASN A 139 1.74 -8.93 -3.58
CA ASN A 139 1.89 -10.33 -3.99
C ASN A 139 3.19 -10.56 -4.76
N ALA A 140 3.51 -9.70 -5.74
CA ALA A 140 4.77 -9.77 -6.48
C ALA A 140 5.98 -9.65 -5.54
N PHE A 141 5.91 -8.80 -4.52
CA PHE A 141 6.93 -8.70 -3.49
C PHE A 141 7.08 -9.99 -2.67
N LEU A 142 5.98 -10.52 -2.14
CA LEU A 142 5.99 -11.75 -1.32
C LEU A 142 6.55 -12.96 -2.09
N GLU A 143 6.33 -13.02 -3.41
CA GLU A 143 6.86 -14.10 -4.27
C GLU A 143 8.37 -14.01 -4.52
N HIS A 144 8.96 -12.82 -4.43
CA HIS A 144 10.36 -12.57 -4.79
C HIS A 144 11.24 -12.19 -3.59
N ALA A 145 10.63 -11.91 -2.44
CA ALA A 145 11.31 -11.65 -1.19
C ALA A 145 12.12 -12.87 -0.75
N ASP A 146 13.19 -12.60 -0.03
CA ASP A 146 14.00 -13.59 0.65
C ASP A 146 13.32 -14.03 1.95
N PRO A 147 12.86 -15.29 2.08
CA PRO A 147 12.35 -15.84 3.32
C PRO A 147 13.24 -15.63 4.53
N ASP A 148 14.57 -15.46 4.36
CA ASP A 148 15.46 -15.20 5.48
C ASP A 148 15.29 -13.77 6.03
N LYS A 149 14.95 -12.82 5.15
CA LYS A 149 14.78 -11.39 5.45
C LYS A 149 13.32 -10.98 5.67
N LEU A 150 12.36 -11.80 5.25
CA LEU A 150 10.93 -11.49 5.34
C LEU A 150 10.29 -12.22 6.53
N HIS A 151 9.53 -11.49 7.34
CA HIS A 151 8.79 -12.10 8.44
C HIS A 151 7.66 -13.02 7.95
N PRO A 152 7.46 -14.22 8.55
CA PRO A 152 6.39 -15.14 8.14
C PRO A 152 4.97 -14.54 8.18
N ARG A 153 4.67 -13.67 9.15
CA ARG A 153 3.39 -12.95 9.26
C ARG A 153 2.99 -12.18 7.99
N MET A 154 3.97 -11.79 7.17
CA MET A 154 3.70 -11.11 5.89
C MET A 154 2.85 -11.95 4.93
N TYR A 155 2.89 -13.28 5.05
CA TYR A 155 2.08 -14.17 4.23
C TYR A 155 0.60 -14.22 4.66
N ASP A 156 0.24 -13.77 5.87
CA ASP A 156 -1.15 -13.64 6.31
C ASP A 156 -1.92 -12.63 5.44
N LEU A 157 -1.21 -11.65 4.88
CA LEU A 157 -1.77 -10.67 3.95
C LEU A 157 -2.33 -11.31 2.66
N LYS A 158 -1.89 -12.53 2.30
CA LYS A 158 -2.48 -13.30 1.18
C LYS A 158 -3.83 -13.91 1.55
N ARG A 159 -4.01 -14.36 2.80
CA ARG A 159 -5.26 -15.01 3.26
C ARG A 159 -6.44 -14.04 3.27
N ASN A 160 -6.20 -12.78 3.61
CA ASN A 160 -7.20 -11.70 3.51
C ASN A 160 -7.67 -11.44 2.06
N VAL A 161 -6.94 -11.93 1.05
CA VAL A 161 -7.33 -11.87 -0.37
C VAL A 161 -8.13 -13.11 -0.76
N GLU A 162 -7.68 -14.31 -0.40
CA GLU A 162 -8.29 -15.57 -0.85
C GLU A 162 -9.62 -15.89 -0.16
N GLU A 163 -9.77 -15.60 1.14
CA GLU A 163 -11.01 -15.88 1.89
C GLU A 163 -12.17 -14.96 1.45
N LYS A 164 -11.88 -13.83 0.78
CA LYS A 164 -12.88 -12.84 0.33
C LYS A 164 -13.40 -13.07 -1.09
N TYR A 165 -12.71 -13.87 -1.91
CA TYR A 165 -13.12 -14.21 -3.28
C TYR A 165 -13.53 -15.67 -3.47
N ARG A 166 -13.56 -16.47 -2.39
CA ARG A 166 -14.32 -17.72 -2.40
C ARG A 166 -15.79 -17.33 -2.47
N GLN A 167 -16.39 -17.37 -3.66
CA GLN A 167 -17.84 -17.32 -3.78
C GLN A 167 -18.41 -18.42 -2.86
N PRO A 168 -19.47 -18.16 -2.08
CA PRO A 168 -20.22 -19.25 -1.52
C PRO A 168 -20.64 -20.15 -2.69
N GLU A 169 -20.30 -21.44 -2.63
CA GLU A 169 -20.97 -22.41 -3.48
C GLU A 169 -22.46 -22.29 -3.13
N ASP A 170 -23.29 -21.96 -4.12
CA ASP A 170 -24.73 -21.90 -3.97
C ASP A 170 -25.22 -23.30 -3.55
N ASP A 171 -25.57 -23.44 -2.26
CA ASP A 171 -26.36 -24.56 -1.70
C ASP A 171 -27.81 -24.12 -1.45
#